data_AF-A0A1Q5KM14-F1
#
_entry.id   AF-A0A1Q5KM14-F1
#
_cell.length_a   1.000
_cell.length_b   1.000
_cell.length_c   1.000
_cell.angle_alpha   90.00
_cell.angle_beta   90.00
_cell.angle_gamma   90.00
#
_symmetry.space_group_name_H-M   'P 1'
#
loop_
_entity.id
_entity.type
_entity.pdbx_description
1 polymer ?
#
loop_
_entity_poly.entity_id
_entity_poly.type
_entity_poly.pdbx_seq_one_letter_code
_entity_poly.pdbx_strand_id
1 'polypeptide(L)'
;MTTADRWTRAVRDQLGLGRILPLGDARDGAWIAEAAARAVLWRAADEVTGVRLGALRIALADPDHTYDPAVPAPPSALPPGPLRLTAEFAAWAAAPLPESAARVRAALLEASARRLGLRVAEVDLRVTDLLDEEREPAVVRPPEPPDAREAAGGDEARVADLVLSVPGVARLTGTLGGAGRAVHVEERAVGAGEGPDAAGAAPHALPRRHVRLEVALRADHRAVDVAREVRARVGEALPDHPSVAVLVTSVG
;
A
#
# COMPACT_ATOMS: atom_id res chain seq x y z
N MET A 1 30.36 -6.81 7.82
CA MET A 1 29.23 -6.21 7.07
C MET A 1 29.21 -4.72 7.40
N THR A 2 29.51 -3.88 6.41
CA THR A 2 29.77 -2.45 6.65
C THR A 2 28.47 -1.63 6.67
N THR A 3 28.51 -0.39 7.17
CA THR A 3 27.36 0.53 7.15
C THR A 3 26.91 0.84 5.71
N ALA A 4 27.83 0.85 4.75
CA ALA A 4 27.53 1.02 3.33
C ALA A 4 26.68 -0.14 2.77
N ASP A 5 27.01 -1.39 3.09
CA ASP A 5 26.24 -2.56 2.64
C ASP A 5 24.82 -2.58 3.20
N ARG A 6 24.64 -2.13 4.44
CA ARG A 6 23.33 -2.00 5.08
C ARG A 6 22.50 -0.89 4.44
N TRP A 7 23.11 0.24 4.12
CA TRP A 7 22.46 1.34 3.42
C TRP A 7 22.02 0.95 2.00
N THR A 8 22.90 0.32 1.22
CA THR A 8 22.57 -0.12 -0.14
C THR A 8 21.44 -1.15 -0.16
N ARG A 9 21.38 -2.04 0.85
CA ARG A 9 20.27 -3.00 1.00
C ARG A 9 18.97 -2.30 1.37
N ALA A 10 18.98 -1.39 2.34
CA ALA A 10 17.80 -0.62 2.74
C ALA A 10 17.22 0.21 1.59
N VAL A 11 18.08 0.88 0.80
CA VAL A 11 17.65 1.62 -0.39
C VAL A 11 17.05 0.69 -1.45
N ARG A 12 17.65 -0.50 -1.66
CA ARG A 12 17.09 -1.49 -2.59
C ARG A 12 15.73 -2.01 -2.12
N ASP A 13 15.57 -2.29 -0.83
CA ASP A 13 14.31 -2.77 -0.25
C ASP A 13 13.23 -1.68 -0.34
N GLN A 14 13.59 -0.42 -0.09
CA GLN A 14 12.70 0.74 -0.26
C GLN A 14 12.31 0.95 -1.74
N LEU A 15 13.27 0.83 -2.68
CA LEU A 15 12.98 0.86 -4.12
C LEU A 15 12.10 -0.33 -4.56
N GLY A 16 12.19 -1.47 -3.86
CA GLY A 16 11.37 -2.65 -4.09
C GLY A 16 9.88 -2.46 -3.76
N LEU A 17 9.53 -1.51 -2.88
CA LEU A 17 8.13 -1.19 -2.56
C LEU A 17 7.43 -0.41 -3.69
N GLY A 18 8.19 0.29 -4.52
CA GLY A 18 7.66 1.22 -5.51
C GLY A 18 7.04 2.46 -4.83
N ARG A 19 6.04 3.06 -5.48
CA ARG A 19 5.30 4.19 -4.90
C ARG A 19 4.38 3.72 -3.77
N ILE A 20 4.09 4.61 -2.83
CA ILE A 20 3.15 4.33 -1.75
C ILE A 20 1.78 4.87 -2.14
N LEU A 21 0.78 4.01 -2.23
CA LEU A 21 -0.56 4.30 -2.73
C LEU A 21 -1.56 4.46 -1.58
N PRO A 22 -2.54 5.37 -1.67
CA PRO A 22 -3.61 5.45 -0.68
C PRO A 22 -4.45 4.17 -0.70
N LEU A 23 -4.77 3.66 0.49
CA LEU A 23 -5.60 2.48 0.69
C LEU A 23 -6.91 2.89 1.36
N GLY A 24 -8.03 2.72 0.67
CA GLY A 24 -9.33 3.20 1.14
C GLY A 24 -9.55 4.69 0.88
N ASP A 25 -10.22 5.35 1.82
CA ASP A 25 -10.57 6.76 1.81
C ASP A 25 -9.50 7.63 2.51
N ALA A 26 -9.51 8.94 2.27
CA ALA A 26 -8.59 9.90 2.88
C ALA A 26 -8.62 9.88 4.42
N ARG A 27 -9.75 9.45 5.01
CA ARG A 27 -9.95 9.33 6.46
C ARG A 27 -9.36 8.04 7.06
N ASP A 28 -9.05 7.04 6.25
CA ASP A 28 -8.64 5.73 6.73
C ASP A 28 -7.21 5.69 7.27
N GLY A 29 -6.36 6.66 6.89
CA GLY A 29 -4.96 6.71 7.34
C GLY A 29 -4.17 5.44 6.97
N ALA A 30 -4.53 4.83 5.83
CA ALA A 30 -3.94 3.59 5.36
C ALA A 30 -3.31 3.78 3.98
N TRP A 31 -2.19 3.11 3.77
CA TRP A 31 -1.43 3.09 2.53
C TRP A 31 -0.94 1.69 2.21
N ILE A 32 -0.64 1.44 0.94
CA ILE A 32 -0.09 0.17 0.45
C ILE A 32 1.06 0.44 -0.52
N ALA A 33 2.12 -0.37 -0.42
CA ALA A 33 3.20 -0.37 -1.40
C ALA A 33 2.66 -0.80 -2.78
N GLU A 34 3.06 -0.09 -3.85
CA GLU A 34 2.66 -0.41 -5.22
C GLU A 34 3.03 -1.86 -5.58
N ALA A 35 4.18 -2.35 -5.12
CA ALA A 35 4.57 -3.75 -5.31
C ALA A 35 3.60 -4.74 -4.66
N ALA A 36 3.11 -4.46 -3.45
CA ALA A 36 2.14 -5.30 -2.76
C ALA A 36 0.78 -5.31 -3.47
N ALA A 37 0.28 -4.14 -3.86
CA ALA A 37 -0.95 -4.02 -4.63
C ALA A 37 -0.83 -4.75 -5.97
N ARG A 38 0.28 -4.55 -6.69
CA ARG A 38 0.54 -5.23 -7.97
C ARG A 38 0.59 -6.75 -7.82
N ALA A 39 1.22 -7.29 -6.78
CA ALA A 39 1.27 -8.74 -6.58
C ALA A 39 -0.13 -9.36 -6.46
N VAL A 40 -1.06 -8.71 -5.75
CA VAL A 40 -2.45 -9.17 -5.62
C VAL A 40 -3.19 -9.07 -6.96
N LEU A 41 -3.05 -7.94 -7.66
CA LEU A 41 -3.70 -7.70 -8.94
C LEU A 41 -3.17 -8.65 -10.04
N TRP A 42 -1.88 -8.98 -10.02
CA TRP A 42 -1.28 -9.90 -10.96
C TRP A 42 -1.84 -11.31 -10.79
N ARG A 43 -1.93 -11.80 -9.54
CA ARG A 43 -2.54 -13.11 -9.24
C ARG A 43 -4.00 -13.17 -9.72
N ALA A 44 -4.78 -12.11 -9.49
CA ALA A 44 -6.16 -12.05 -9.95
C ALA A 44 -6.29 -12.05 -11.49
N ALA A 45 -5.36 -11.41 -12.19
CA ALA A 45 -5.34 -11.44 -13.65
C ALA A 45 -4.87 -12.81 -14.20
N ASP A 46 -3.97 -13.50 -13.51
CA ASP A 46 -3.49 -14.84 -13.85
C ASP A 46 -4.62 -15.90 -13.75
N GLU A 47 -5.62 -15.66 -12.89
CA GLU A 47 -6.84 -16.46 -12.80
C GLU A 47 -7.74 -16.32 -14.06
N VAL A 48 -7.49 -15.34 -14.94
CA VAL A 48 -8.29 -15.12 -16.17
C VAL A 48 -7.80 -15.98 -17.32
N THR A 49 -8.58 -17.01 -17.68
CA THR A 49 -8.24 -17.92 -18.77
C THR A 49 -8.11 -17.22 -20.13
N GLY A 50 -7.03 -17.50 -20.85
CA GLY A 50 -6.80 -16.99 -22.20
C GLY A 50 -6.34 -15.54 -22.23
N VAL A 51 -5.76 -15.04 -21.14
CA VAL A 51 -5.06 -13.74 -21.08
C VAL A 51 -3.76 -13.83 -20.28
N ARG A 52 -2.69 -13.23 -20.81
CA ARG A 52 -1.41 -13.08 -20.11
C ARG A 52 -1.18 -11.61 -19.81
N LEU A 53 -1.12 -11.27 -18.53
CA LEU A 53 -0.86 -9.90 -18.09
C LEU A 53 0.61 -9.53 -18.35
N GLY A 54 0.81 -8.36 -18.95
CA GLY A 54 2.10 -7.70 -19.13
C GLY A 54 2.36 -6.65 -18.07
N ALA A 55 2.76 -5.45 -18.49
CA ALA A 55 2.99 -4.34 -17.57
C ALA A 55 1.69 -3.91 -16.86
N LEU A 56 1.77 -3.67 -15.55
CA LEU A 56 0.68 -3.11 -14.73
C LEU A 56 1.20 -1.87 -14.00
N ARG A 57 0.45 -0.77 -14.03
CA ARG A 57 0.78 0.49 -13.36
C ARG A 57 -0.43 1.03 -12.61
N ILE A 58 -0.16 1.66 -11.47
CA ILE A 58 -1.17 2.33 -10.66
C ILE A 58 -0.81 3.80 -10.55
N ALA A 59 -1.75 4.70 -10.80
CA ALA A 59 -1.55 6.15 -10.70
C ALA A 59 -2.83 6.81 -10.17
N LEU A 60 -2.76 8.11 -9.86
CA LEU A 60 -3.98 8.92 -9.68
C LEU A 60 -4.69 9.03 -11.04
N ALA A 61 -6.00 8.86 -11.02
CA ALA A 61 -6.85 9.10 -12.18
C ALA A 61 -6.89 10.61 -12.49
N ASP A 62 -6.99 11.41 -11.43
CA ASP A 62 -7.00 12.86 -11.49
C ASP A 62 -6.03 13.43 -10.43
N PRO A 63 -4.84 13.92 -10.83
CA PRO A 63 -3.86 14.46 -9.90
C PRO A 63 -4.25 15.83 -9.34
N ASP A 64 -5.17 16.55 -9.99
CA ASP A 64 -5.63 17.88 -9.55
C ASP A 64 -6.75 17.76 -8.52
N HIS A 65 -7.48 16.63 -8.50
CA HIS A 65 -8.55 16.35 -7.54
C HIS A 65 -8.13 15.32 -6.50
N THR A 66 -7.32 15.79 -5.54
CA THR A 66 -6.84 14.98 -4.40
C THR A 66 -7.43 15.48 -3.09
N TYR A 67 -7.37 14.65 -2.06
CA TYR A 67 -7.91 14.94 -0.73
C TYR A 67 -6.80 14.99 0.32
N ASP A 68 -6.95 15.87 1.30
CA ASP A 68 -6.03 15.92 2.44
C ASP A 68 -6.18 14.66 3.31
N PRO A 69 -5.07 13.94 3.60
CA PRO A 69 -5.12 12.77 4.45
C PRO A 69 -5.40 13.16 5.91
N ALA A 70 -6.21 12.35 6.61
CA ALA A 70 -6.57 12.62 8.00
C ALA A 70 -5.41 12.41 9.01
N VAL A 71 -4.33 11.78 8.58
CA VAL A 71 -3.11 11.59 9.37
C VAL A 71 -1.89 11.90 8.48
N PRO A 72 -0.74 12.26 9.06
CA PRO A 72 0.49 12.45 8.30
C PRO A 72 0.78 11.25 7.38
N ALA A 73 1.03 11.54 6.11
CA ALA A 73 1.29 10.50 5.11
C ALA A 73 2.73 9.96 5.24
N PRO A 74 2.96 8.67 4.96
CA PRO A 74 4.31 8.15 4.82
C PRO A 74 5.11 8.92 3.76
N PRO A 75 6.44 8.99 3.88
CA PRO A 75 7.30 9.54 2.85
C PRO A 75 6.96 8.96 1.47
N SER A 76 6.92 9.81 0.45
CA SER A 76 6.59 9.48 -0.96
C SER A 76 5.19 8.88 -1.20
N ALA A 77 4.28 8.98 -0.23
CA ALA A 77 2.90 8.59 -0.45
C ALA A 77 2.21 9.52 -1.44
N LEU A 78 1.48 8.92 -2.39
CA LEU A 78 0.52 9.67 -3.18
C LEU A 78 -0.59 10.19 -2.27
N PRO A 79 -1.09 11.42 -2.52
CA PRO A 79 -2.24 11.92 -1.79
C PRO A 79 -3.46 11.03 -2.07
N PRO A 80 -4.39 10.89 -1.10
CA PRO A 80 -5.65 10.20 -1.33
C PRO A 80 -6.43 10.78 -2.52
N GLY A 81 -6.93 9.91 -3.38
CA GLY A 81 -7.65 10.29 -4.59
C GLY A 81 -8.06 9.07 -5.42
N PRO A 82 -8.93 9.25 -6.42
CA PRO A 82 -9.31 8.18 -7.33
C PRO A 82 -8.07 7.65 -8.06
N LEU A 83 -7.95 6.33 -8.15
CA LEU A 83 -6.83 5.65 -8.80
C LEU A 83 -7.22 5.16 -10.20
N ARG A 84 -6.24 5.18 -11.10
CA ARG A 84 -6.30 4.54 -12.40
C ARG A 84 -5.35 3.35 -12.45
N LEU A 85 -5.86 2.22 -12.92
CA LEU A 85 -5.06 1.06 -13.27
C LEU A 85 -4.80 1.09 -14.77
N THR A 86 -3.55 0.96 -15.18
CA THR A 86 -3.18 0.76 -16.59
C THR A 86 -2.50 -0.58 -16.71
N ALA A 87 -3.06 -1.47 -17.54
CA ALA A 87 -2.53 -2.81 -17.74
C ALA A 87 -2.38 -3.15 -19.22
N GLU A 88 -1.29 -3.82 -19.54
CA GLU A 88 -1.05 -4.46 -20.82
C GLU A 88 -1.42 -5.94 -20.70
N PHE A 89 -1.98 -6.50 -21.77
CA PHE A 89 -2.21 -7.94 -21.83
C PHE A 89 -2.10 -8.48 -23.24
N ALA A 90 -1.64 -9.72 -23.34
CA ALA A 90 -1.73 -10.52 -24.54
C ALA A 90 -2.93 -11.46 -24.42
N ALA A 91 -3.66 -11.68 -25.52
CA ALA A 91 -4.84 -12.53 -25.55
C ALA A 91 -4.60 -13.72 -26.47
N TRP A 92 -5.16 -14.89 -26.14
CA TRP A 92 -5.18 -16.02 -27.07
C TRP A 92 -6.33 -15.87 -28.05
N ALA A 93 -6.15 -16.35 -29.28
CA ALA A 93 -7.13 -16.25 -30.38
C ALA A 93 -8.42 -17.08 -30.19
N ALA A 94 -8.66 -17.63 -29.00
CA ALA A 94 -9.81 -18.48 -28.69
C ALA A 94 -11.11 -17.70 -28.40
N ALA A 95 -11.03 -16.41 -28.07
CA ALA A 95 -12.19 -15.58 -27.74
C ALA A 95 -12.07 -14.15 -28.33
N PRO A 96 -13.18 -13.44 -28.57
CA PRO A 96 -13.14 -12.04 -29.01
C PRO A 96 -12.36 -11.15 -28.03
N LEU A 97 -11.48 -10.30 -28.57
CA LEU A 97 -10.66 -9.37 -27.76
C LEU A 97 -11.46 -8.52 -26.76
N PRO A 98 -12.63 -7.94 -27.12
CA PRO A 98 -13.43 -7.17 -26.17
C PRO A 98 -13.92 -7.99 -24.98
N GLU A 99 -14.23 -9.27 -25.17
CA GLU A 99 -14.66 -10.16 -24.07
C GLU A 99 -13.50 -10.51 -23.15
N SER A 100 -12.32 -10.78 -23.70
CA SER A 100 -11.10 -10.98 -22.91
C SER A 100 -10.74 -9.72 -22.12
N ALA A 101 -10.81 -8.53 -22.74
CA ALA A 101 -10.61 -7.27 -22.04
C ALA A 101 -11.64 -7.05 -20.91
N ALA A 102 -12.92 -7.39 -21.14
CA ALA A 102 -13.95 -7.28 -20.12
C ALA A 102 -13.68 -8.20 -18.91
N ARG A 103 -13.25 -9.45 -19.14
CA ARG A 103 -12.88 -10.40 -18.08
C ARG A 103 -11.69 -9.90 -17.25
N VAL A 104 -10.63 -9.40 -17.90
CA VAL A 104 -9.48 -8.81 -17.21
C VAL A 104 -9.88 -7.60 -16.38
N ARG A 105 -10.67 -6.69 -16.99
CA ARG A 105 -11.19 -5.50 -16.29
C ARG A 105 -11.98 -5.89 -15.05
N ALA A 106 -12.88 -6.86 -15.17
CA ALA A 106 -13.68 -7.36 -14.06
C ALA A 106 -12.80 -7.94 -12.95
N ALA A 107 -11.84 -8.80 -13.28
CA ALA A 107 -10.93 -9.41 -12.31
C ALA A 107 -10.08 -8.37 -11.56
N LEU A 108 -9.54 -7.37 -12.27
CA LEU A 108 -8.76 -6.30 -11.65
C LEU A 108 -9.62 -5.41 -10.74
N LEU A 109 -10.84 -5.04 -11.18
CA LEU A 109 -11.77 -4.26 -10.36
C LEU A 109 -12.22 -5.04 -9.13
N GLU A 110 -12.53 -6.33 -9.29
CA GLU A 110 -12.94 -7.20 -8.19
C GLU A 110 -11.81 -7.35 -7.17
N ALA A 111 -10.58 -7.68 -7.59
CA ALA A 111 -9.45 -7.79 -6.68
C ALA A 111 -9.13 -6.45 -5.99
N SER A 112 -9.18 -5.35 -6.73
CA SER A 112 -9.00 -4.00 -6.18
C SER A 112 -10.03 -3.69 -5.09
N ALA A 113 -11.30 -4.04 -5.32
CA ALA A 113 -12.38 -3.73 -4.40
C ALA A 113 -12.46 -4.72 -3.23
N ARG A 114 -12.40 -6.02 -3.48
CA ARG A 114 -12.65 -7.12 -2.53
C ARG A 114 -11.42 -7.57 -1.76
N ARG A 115 -10.24 -7.60 -2.39
CA ARG A 115 -9.00 -8.06 -1.73
C ARG A 115 -8.22 -6.89 -1.13
N LEU A 116 -8.16 -5.75 -1.82
CA LEU A 116 -7.39 -4.59 -1.35
C LEU A 116 -8.25 -3.52 -0.68
N GLY A 117 -9.33 -3.08 -1.33
CA GLY A 117 -10.06 -1.88 -0.96
C GLY A 117 -9.48 -0.59 -1.56
N LEU A 118 -8.83 -0.68 -2.72
CA LEU A 118 -8.35 0.47 -3.48
C LEU A 118 -9.53 1.23 -4.11
N ARG A 119 -9.45 2.57 -4.13
CA ARG A 119 -10.43 3.44 -4.80
C ARG A 119 -10.08 3.60 -6.28
N VAL A 120 -10.28 2.53 -7.06
CA VAL A 120 -10.06 2.55 -8.51
C VAL A 120 -11.27 3.15 -9.22
N ALA A 121 -11.05 4.25 -9.94
CA ALA A 121 -12.06 4.91 -10.77
C ALA A 121 -11.98 4.46 -12.24
N GLU A 122 -10.78 4.19 -12.73
CA GLU A 122 -10.52 3.89 -14.14
C GLU A 122 -9.62 2.67 -14.31
N VAL A 123 -9.89 1.89 -15.36
CA VAL A 123 -9.05 0.77 -15.78
C VAL A 123 -8.80 0.88 -17.28
N ASP A 124 -7.55 1.12 -17.65
CA ASP A 124 -7.09 1.20 -19.03
C ASP A 124 -6.40 -0.10 -19.40
N LEU A 125 -6.91 -0.76 -20.44
CA LEU A 125 -6.35 -2.01 -20.94
C LEU A 125 -5.79 -1.81 -22.34
N ARG A 126 -4.56 -2.24 -22.54
CA ARG A 126 -3.91 -2.27 -23.85
C ARG A 126 -3.63 -3.72 -24.26
N VAL A 127 -4.19 -4.13 -25.39
CA VAL A 127 -3.82 -5.39 -26.02
C VAL A 127 -2.44 -5.21 -26.65
N THR A 128 -1.47 -6.03 -26.27
CA THR A 128 -0.09 -5.96 -26.80
C THR A 128 0.20 -7.03 -27.83
N ASP A 129 -0.47 -8.18 -27.76
CA ASP A 129 -0.20 -9.31 -28.64
C ASP A 129 -1.39 -10.29 -28.74
N LEU A 130 -1.40 -11.08 -29.81
CA LEU A 130 -2.29 -12.23 -30.00
C LEU A 130 -1.44 -13.50 -29.99
N LEU A 131 -1.67 -14.37 -29.00
CA LEU A 131 -0.86 -15.56 -28.77
C LEU A 131 -1.43 -16.77 -29.51
N ASP A 132 -0.57 -17.46 -30.25
CA ASP A 132 -0.87 -18.71 -30.95
C ASP A 132 -0.43 -19.97 -30.17
N GLU A 133 0.59 -19.86 -29.29
CA GLU A 133 1.10 -20.96 -28.45
C GLU A 133 1.33 -20.50 -26.99
N GLU A 134 1.04 -21.39 -26.02
CA GLU A 134 1.35 -21.17 -24.60
C GLU A 134 2.87 -21.24 -24.36
N ARG A 135 3.51 -20.08 -24.19
CA ARG A 135 4.89 -20.03 -23.67
C ARG A 135 4.86 -20.03 -22.14
N GLU A 136 5.56 -20.99 -21.52
CA GLU A 136 5.65 -21.11 -20.07
C GLU A 136 6.09 -19.80 -19.40
N PRO A 137 5.41 -19.36 -18.34
CA PRO A 137 5.75 -18.13 -17.64
C PRO A 137 7.03 -18.30 -16.82
N ALA A 138 7.93 -17.32 -16.90
CA ALA A 138 9.00 -17.17 -15.92
C ALA A 138 8.37 -16.62 -14.62
N VAL A 139 8.19 -17.48 -13.61
CA VAL A 139 7.72 -17.07 -12.29
C VAL A 139 8.83 -16.29 -11.59
N VAL A 140 8.85 -14.97 -11.77
CA VAL A 140 9.67 -14.09 -10.94
C VAL A 140 8.87 -13.77 -9.68
N ARG A 141 9.21 -14.44 -8.57
CA ARG A 141 8.65 -14.09 -7.26
C ARG A 141 9.10 -12.66 -6.93
N PRO A 142 8.19 -11.71 -6.68
CA PRO A 142 8.58 -10.38 -6.23
C PRO A 142 9.32 -10.52 -4.89
N PRO A 143 10.38 -9.71 -4.65
CA PRO A 143 11.11 -9.76 -3.39
C PRO A 143 10.14 -9.49 -2.23
N GLU A 144 10.11 -10.38 -1.24
CA GLU A 144 9.32 -10.18 -0.03
C GLU A 144 10.01 -9.13 0.86
N PRO A 145 9.24 -8.20 1.47
CA PRO A 145 9.82 -7.22 2.36
C PRO A 145 10.43 -7.91 3.60
N PRO A 146 11.61 -7.47 4.06
CA PRO A 146 12.27 -8.03 5.22
C PRO A 146 11.43 -7.84 6.49
N ASP A 147 11.57 -8.79 7.41
CA ASP A 147 10.97 -8.72 8.73
C ASP A 147 11.54 -7.53 9.52
N ALA A 148 10.68 -6.94 10.35
CA ALA A 148 11.10 -5.90 11.25
C ALA A 148 12.11 -6.42 12.28
N ARG A 149 13.07 -5.57 12.64
CA ARG A 149 13.90 -5.79 13.84
C ARG A 149 13.03 -5.71 15.08
N GLU A 150 13.43 -6.44 16.12
CA GLU A 150 12.76 -6.43 17.43
C GLU A 150 12.57 -4.99 17.94
N ALA A 151 11.37 -4.71 18.45
CA ALA A 151 11.01 -3.41 19.01
C ALA A 151 11.91 -3.06 20.20
N ALA A 152 12.25 -1.79 20.36
CA ALA A 152 13.24 -1.36 21.36
C ALA A 152 12.71 -1.32 22.81
N GLY A 153 11.60 -2.01 23.10
CA GLY A 153 10.91 -2.02 24.40
C GLY A 153 9.91 -0.88 24.58
N GLY A 154 9.13 -0.93 25.66
CA GLY A 154 8.12 0.09 25.99
C GLY A 154 6.89 0.06 25.08
N ASP A 155 6.38 1.24 24.71
CA ASP A 155 5.18 1.38 23.87
C ASP A 155 5.34 0.73 22.50
N GLU A 156 6.55 0.74 21.90
CA GLU A 156 6.81 0.09 20.61
C GLU A 156 6.52 -1.41 20.67
N ALA A 157 6.95 -2.09 21.74
CA ALA A 157 6.73 -3.53 21.93
C ALA A 157 5.25 -3.84 22.20
N ARG A 158 4.58 -3.02 23.03
CA ARG A 158 3.14 -3.17 23.29
C ARG A 158 2.31 -2.99 22.01
N VAL A 159 2.65 -2.00 21.18
CA VAL A 159 2.00 -1.77 19.89
C VAL A 159 2.30 -2.93 18.94
N ALA A 160 3.54 -3.42 18.89
CA ALA A 160 3.90 -4.56 18.05
C ALA A 160 3.07 -5.81 18.38
N ASP A 161 2.98 -6.18 19.67
CA ASP A 161 2.19 -7.33 20.13
C ASP A 161 0.69 -7.15 19.83
N LEU A 162 0.17 -5.94 20.05
CA LEU A 162 -1.22 -5.60 19.73
C LEU A 162 -1.50 -5.76 18.24
N VAL A 163 -0.64 -5.24 17.37
CA VAL A 163 -0.80 -5.34 15.91
C VAL A 163 -0.73 -6.78 15.44
N LEU A 164 0.19 -7.59 15.98
CA LEU A 164 0.29 -9.02 15.68
C LEU A 164 -0.93 -9.83 16.13
N SER A 165 -1.68 -9.33 17.12
CA SER A 165 -2.94 -9.95 17.57
C SER A 165 -4.15 -9.66 16.66
N VAL A 166 -4.03 -8.74 15.69
CA VAL A 166 -5.13 -8.40 14.79
C VAL A 166 -5.29 -9.49 13.72
N PRO A 167 -6.49 -10.10 13.58
CA PRO A 167 -6.76 -11.04 12.50
C PRO A 167 -6.47 -10.42 11.13
N GLY A 168 -5.72 -11.14 10.30
CA GLY A 168 -5.29 -10.68 8.98
C GLY A 168 -3.90 -10.02 8.95
N VAL A 169 -3.29 -9.70 10.09
CA VAL A 169 -1.87 -9.35 10.14
C VAL A 169 -1.02 -10.62 10.11
N ALA A 170 -0.12 -10.72 9.13
CA ALA A 170 0.80 -11.85 9.01
C ALA A 170 2.08 -11.63 9.80
N ARG A 171 2.66 -10.43 9.69
CA ARG A 171 3.89 -10.02 10.38
C ARG A 171 4.10 -8.51 10.30
N LEU A 172 5.02 -8.02 11.13
CA LEU A 172 5.52 -6.64 11.08
C LEU A 172 6.72 -6.54 10.14
N THR A 173 6.79 -5.47 9.34
CA THR A 173 7.89 -5.19 8.40
C THR A 173 8.57 -3.87 8.77
N GLY A 174 9.77 -3.59 8.27
CA GLY A 174 10.46 -2.33 8.62
C GLY A 174 11.36 -1.80 7.52
N THR A 175 10.79 -1.44 6.39
CA THR A 175 11.52 -1.01 5.19
C THR A 175 11.66 0.51 5.08
N LEU A 176 10.65 1.29 5.47
CA LEU A 176 10.66 2.76 5.28
C LEU A 176 11.35 3.51 6.45
N GLY A 177 11.54 2.83 7.58
CA GLY A 177 12.05 3.38 8.82
C GLY A 177 13.53 3.70 8.95
N GLY A 178 14.36 3.42 7.94
CA GLY A 178 15.83 3.60 7.96
C GLY A 178 16.60 2.68 8.92
N ALA A 179 15.96 2.23 10.01
CA ALA A 179 16.54 1.39 11.06
C ALA A 179 16.01 -0.05 11.07
N GLY A 180 15.09 -0.44 10.17
CA GLY A 180 14.50 -1.77 10.18
C GLY A 180 13.31 -1.94 11.14
N ARG A 181 12.80 -0.85 11.74
CA ARG A 181 11.72 -0.90 12.74
C ARG A 181 10.35 -0.87 12.07
N ALA A 182 9.37 -1.54 12.68
CA ALA A 182 7.99 -1.53 12.21
C ALA A 182 7.13 -0.40 12.77
N VAL A 183 7.49 0.09 13.96
CA VAL A 183 6.74 1.12 14.68
C VAL A 183 7.60 2.37 14.74
N HIS A 184 7.09 3.45 14.17
CA HIS A 184 7.73 4.76 14.18
C HIS A 184 6.88 5.72 14.97
N VAL A 185 7.43 6.21 16.08
CA VAL A 185 6.79 7.22 16.91
C VAL A 185 7.46 8.57 16.63
N GLU A 186 6.69 9.51 16.10
CA GLU A 186 7.13 10.87 15.82
C GLU A 186 6.32 11.86 16.68
N GLU A 187 6.98 12.81 17.35
CA GLU A 187 6.31 13.96 17.97
C GLU A 187 6.24 15.09 16.95
N ARG A 188 5.02 15.54 16.59
CA ARG A 188 4.84 16.64 15.64
C ARG A 188 4.10 17.81 16.26
N ALA A 189 4.73 18.99 16.21
CA ALA A 189 4.04 20.26 16.35
C ALA A 189 3.24 20.54 15.05
N VAL A 190 1.93 20.72 15.17
CA VAL A 190 1.09 21.10 14.02
C VAL A 190 1.17 22.62 13.89
N GLY A 191 2.01 23.12 12.96
CA GLY A 191 2.09 24.56 12.68
C GLY A 191 3.34 24.99 11.91
N ALA A 192 3.33 24.82 10.59
CA ALA A 192 4.04 25.65 9.62
C ALA A 192 3.49 25.33 8.22
N GLY A 193 2.23 25.71 7.98
CA GLY A 193 1.82 25.94 6.60
C GLY A 193 2.54 27.19 6.13
N GLU A 194 3.62 27.04 5.36
CA GLU A 194 4.21 28.17 4.63
C GLU A 194 3.28 28.50 3.46
N GLY A 195 2.27 29.32 3.74
CA GLY A 195 1.34 29.86 2.75
C GLY A 195 0.81 31.22 3.22
N PRO A 196 0.70 32.25 2.35
CA PRO A 196 0.39 33.61 2.77
C PRO A 196 -1.03 33.82 3.34
N ASP A 197 -1.91 32.83 3.24
CA ASP A 197 -3.34 32.97 3.55
C ASP A 197 -3.75 32.31 4.88
N ALA A 198 -2.83 32.21 5.84
CA ALA A 198 -3.07 31.64 7.17
C ALA A 198 -3.85 32.59 8.12
N ALA A 199 -4.85 33.32 7.64
CA ALA A 199 -5.77 34.09 8.46
C ALA A 199 -6.97 33.21 8.86
N GLY A 200 -6.72 32.17 9.68
CA GLY A 200 -7.80 31.32 10.19
C GLY A 200 -7.38 30.05 10.94
N ALA A 201 -6.10 29.68 10.91
CA ALA A 201 -5.62 28.52 11.66
C ALA A 201 -5.41 28.87 13.15
N ALA A 202 -6.18 28.25 14.04
CA ALA A 202 -6.05 28.45 15.49
C ALA A 202 -4.62 28.11 15.97
N PRO A 203 -3.88 29.02 16.62
CA PRO A 203 -2.46 28.85 16.94
C PRO A 203 -2.18 27.97 18.18
N HIS A 204 -3.03 26.97 18.46
CA HIS A 204 -2.99 26.21 19.72
C HIS A 204 -3.14 24.69 19.56
N ALA A 205 -2.61 24.10 18.49
CA ALA A 205 -2.54 22.64 18.41
C ALA A 205 -1.30 22.14 19.18
N LEU A 206 -1.52 21.55 20.37
CA LEU A 206 -0.48 20.84 21.13
C LEU A 206 0.21 19.80 20.24
N PRO A 207 1.52 19.54 20.42
CA PRO A 207 2.21 18.49 19.69
C PRO A 207 1.46 17.17 19.88
N ARG A 208 1.09 16.52 18.78
CA ARG A 208 0.41 15.22 18.81
C ARG A 208 1.38 14.16 18.32
N ARG A 209 1.52 13.11 19.13
CA ARG A 209 2.28 11.92 18.77
C ARG A 209 1.64 11.28 17.53
N HIS A 210 2.50 10.84 16.61
CA HIS A 210 2.14 10.15 15.38
C HIS A 210 2.81 8.79 15.38
N VAL A 211 2.04 7.73 15.11
CA VAL A 211 2.54 6.37 14.99
C VAL A 211 2.41 5.92 13.54
N ARG A 212 3.52 5.60 12.89
CA ARG A 212 3.52 4.93 11.58
C ARG A 212 3.89 3.46 11.75
N LEU A 213 3.04 2.59 11.20
CA LEU A 213 3.14 1.14 11.28
C LEU A 213 3.43 0.55 9.91
N GLU A 214 4.30 -0.43 9.85
CA GLU A 214 4.60 -1.18 8.63
C GLU A 214 4.24 -2.66 8.83
N VAL A 215 3.31 -3.17 8.01
CA VAL A 215 2.71 -4.50 8.19
C VAL A 215 2.65 -5.29 6.89
N ALA A 216 2.78 -6.60 7.00
CA ALA A 216 2.41 -7.56 5.98
C ALA A 216 1.07 -8.21 6.37
N LEU A 217 0.16 -8.30 5.40
CA LEU A 217 -1.19 -8.83 5.61
C LEU A 217 -1.36 -10.21 4.98
N ARG A 218 -2.27 -11.00 5.54
CA ARG A 218 -2.70 -12.28 4.98
C ARG A 218 -3.65 -12.05 3.81
N ALA A 219 -3.54 -12.87 2.76
CA ALA A 219 -4.37 -12.74 1.56
C ALA A 219 -5.87 -13.09 1.75
N ASP A 220 -6.23 -13.75 2.86
CA ASP A 220 -7.61 -14.14 3.21
C ASP A 220 -8.44 -12.99 3.82
N HIS A 221 -7.82 -11.84 4.11
CA HIS A 221 -8.49 -10.66 4.64
C HIS A 221 -8.39 -9.48 3.65
N ARG A 222 -9.41 -8.63 3.65
CA ARG A 222 -9.42 -7.42 2.84
C ARG A 222 -8.49 -6.37 3.47
N ALA A 223 -7.49 -5.91 2.71
CA ALA A 223 -6.38 -5.13 3.25
C ALA A 223 -6.81 -3.84 3.98
N VAL A 224 -7.72 -3.06 3.39
CA VAL A 224 -8.20 -1.80 4.01
C VAL A 224 -8.91 -2.05 5.35
N ASP A 225 -9.62 -3.17 5.50
CA ASP A 225 -10.40 -3.45 6.71
C ASP A 225 -9.46 -3.87 7.86
N VAL A 226 -8.40 -4.64 7.56
CA VAL A 226 -7.34 -4.93 8.53
C VAL A 226 -6.58 -3.66 8.93
N ALA A 227 -6.26 -2.79 7.96
CA ALA A 227 -5.57 -1.54 8.25
C ALA A 227 -6.40 -0.60 9.16
N ARG A 228 -7.72 -0.53 8.95
CA ARG A 228 -8.64 0.21 9.82
C ARG A 228 -8.68 -0.35 11.23
N GLU A 229 -8.77 -1.66 11.37
CA GLU A 229 -8.77 -2.34 12.68
C GLU A 229 -7.46 -2.09 13.43
N VAL A 230 -6.32 -2.24 12.76
CA VAL A 230 -5.00 -1.91 13.32
C VAL A 230 -4.95 -0.46 13.79
N ARG A 231 -5.41 0.48 12.94
CA ARG A 231 -5.41 1.91 13.26
C ARG A 231 -6.27 2.21 14.49
N ALA A 232 -7.48 1.65 14.56
CA ALA A 232 -8.40 1.84 15.68
C ALA A 232 -7.79 1.31 16.99
N ARG A 233 -7.33 0.05 17.00
CA ARG A 233 -6.76 -0.56 18.20
C ARG A 233 -5.53 0.18 18.73
N VAL A 234 -4.63 0.60 17.84
CA VAL A 234 -3.42 1.32 18.26
C VAL A 234 -3.75 2.73 18.76
N GLY A 235 -4.71 3.42 18.13
CA GLY A 235 -5.17 4.73 18.58
C GLY A 235 -5.88 4.71 19.94
N GLU A 236 -6.50 3.58 20.31
CA GLU A 236 -7.15 3.38 21.60
C GLU A 236 -6.21 2.86 22.69
N ALA A 237 -5.16 2.12 22.31
CA ALA A 237 -4.25 1.49 23.26
C ALA A 237 -3.26 2.47 23.93
N LEU A 238 -3.04 3.63 23.33
CA LEU A 238 -2.11 4.65 23.83
C LEU A 238 -2.88 5.82 24.48
N PRO A 239 -2.49 6.26 25.68
CA PRO A 239 -3.27 7.20 26.49
C PRO A 239 -3.35 8.61 25.90
N ASP A 240 -2.45 8.95 24.98
CA ASP A 240 -2.36 10.23 24.29
C ASP A 240 -3.13 10.26 22.95
N HIS A 241 -3.81 9.15 22.60
CA HIS A 241 -4.59 8.99 21.37
C HIS A 241 -3.86 9.51 20.12
N PRO A 242 -2.69 8.93 19.79
CA PRO A 242 -1.87 9.40 18.69
C PRO A 242 -2.59 9.20 17.37
N SER A 243 -2.24 10.03 16.39
CA SER A 243 -2.62 9.74 15.00
C SER A 243 -1.86 8.51 14.52
N VAL A 244 -2.55 7.56 13.88
CA VAL A 244 -1.94 6.31 13.41
C VAL A 244 -2.03 6.20 11.89
N ALA A 245 -0.90 5.96 11.25
CA ALA A 245 -0.76 5.64 9.82
C ALA A 245 -0.35 4.17 9.66
N VAL A 246 -1.04 3.43 8.79
CA VAL A 246 -0.72 2.02 8.50
C VAL A 246 -0.22 1.88 7.07
N LEU A 247 0.97 1.33 6.89
CA LEU A 247 1.57 1.03 5.61
C LEU A 247 1.62 -0.50 5.40
N VAL A 248 0.86 -0.97 4.42
CA VAL A 248 0.86 -2.37 3.97
C VAL A 248 2.01 -2.57 2.98
N THR A 249 2.99 -3.38 3.35
CA THR A 249 4.19 -3.64 2.54
C THR A 249 4.11 -4.94 1.73
N SER A 250 3.22 -5.86 2.11
CA SER A 250 2.91 -7.07 1.34
C SER A 250 1.55 -7.67 1.70
N VAL A 251 0.96 -8.44 0.77
CA VAL A 251 -0.27 -9.20 0.96
C VAL A 251 -0.06 -10.62 0.39
N GLY A 252 -0.12 -11.64 1.24
CA GLY A 252 0.29 -13.01 0.87
C GLY A 252 -0.30 -14.11 1.73
#